data_AF-Q53JN4-F1
#
_entry.id   AF-Q53JN4-F1
#
_cell.length_a   1.000
_cell.length_b   1.000
_cell.length_c   1.000
_cell.angle_alpha   90.00
_cell.angle_beta   90.00
_cell.angle_gamma   90.00
#
_symmetry.space_group_name_H-M   'P 1'
#
loop_
_entity.id
_entity.type
_entity.pdbx_description
1 polymer ?
#
loop_
_entity_poly.entity_id
_entity_poly.type
_entity_poly.pdbx_seq_one_letter_code
_entity_poly.pdbx_strand_id
1 'polypeptide(L)'
;MPIIIQGPKQPGNDIDVYLRPLVEDLKLLWKKEGVPVWDEDNQEEFNLRALLFVTINDWPALSNLFGQSNKGYKTCTHCMDETESTYLKHCRVYMGHRRFLAANHPVQKKGKHFEHKADHRTKPKHHSGKTDLKVVFGKGPGSQPIESEDGHVAMWKNNSIFWELSYWEFLDVRHAIDVMHLTKNLCVNLLGFLGVYGKSKDTLEAHNDLKHMEQHGDLHPEPKEKGSHYLSPASYTLSKTEKESMFECLESIKVPSGYSMNIKQIISTKEKKFTNLKSHDYHVLMTQLLPVVIRGILPDNVRATITNLCAFMNAISQKVIDPDRLEALQNDVVQCLVSFELIFPPSFFNIMTHLLCHLVKKIGILGPVYLHNIFPFESYMGVLKKYVRNRARPEASIAKGYGTEEVIEFCVEFIEELRPIGVPESRHEGRLRGKRTLGRKAIMTVDNNLFRKVHFTVLQQSSLVAPYIEEHLALVRARNIVFYVKDMSSKGKKGRGPDEPKRNVVLPGKRKIVGVEDKTDENYDQLDGQPPFTVTIDPSILLSNEDTPYSRSDHKEGTIVRRKYVRSTVTADVLP
;
A
#
# COMPACT_ATOMS: atom_id res chain seq x y z
N MET A 1 -11.68 0.77 6.54
CA MET A 1 -12.62 1.41 5.59
C MET A 1 -11.79 2.15 4.53
N PRO A 2 -12.03 1.91 3.22
CA PRO A 2 -11.42 2.69 2.15
C PRO A 2 -11.94 4.14 2.19
N ILE A 3 -11.07 5.12 1.93
CA ILE A 3 -11.46 6.53 1.81
C ILE A 3 -11.34 6.92 0.34
N ILE A 4 -12.42 7.46 -0.24
CA ILE A 4 -12.40 8.06 -1.57
C ILE A 4 -12.17 9.55 -1.40
N ILE A 5 -11.07 10.05 -1.93
CA ILE A 5 -10.76 11.47 -1.97
C ILE A 5 -11.30 12.01 -3.29
N GLN A 6 -12.36 12.82 -3.22
CA GLN A 6 -12.95 13.44 -4.41
C GLN A 6 -12.07 14.58 -4.91
N GLY A 7 -11.86 14.61 -6.22
CA GLY A 7 -11.13 15.67 -6.89
C GLY A 7 -10.56 15.20 -8.23
N PRO A 8 -10.26 16.14 -9.15
CA PRO A 8 -9.66 15.81 -10.44
C PRO A 8 -8.18 15.38 -10.33
N LYS A 9 -7.53 15.63 -9.18
CA LYS A 9 -6.09 15.39 -8.98
C LYS A 9 -5.85 14.68 -7.65
N GLN A 10 -4.75 13.94 -7.57
CA GLN A 10 -4.26 13.38 -6.31
C GLN A 10 -3.96 14.51 -5.30
N PRO A 11 -4.17 14.28 -3.98
CA PRO A 11 -4.04 15.33 -2.97
C PRO A 11 -2.59 15.81 -2.77
N GLY A 12 -1.58 15.05 -3.22
CA GLY A 12 -0.18 15.45 -3.05
C GLY A 12 0.17 15.64 -1.58
N ASN A 13 0.81 16.77 -1.24
CA ASN A 13 1.14 17.13 0.14
C ASN A 13 -0.11 17.44 1.00
N ASP A 14 -1.26 17.76 0.39
CA ASP A 14 -2.50 18.06 1.12
C ASP A 14 -3.18 16.78 1.66
N ILE A 15 -2.55 15.61 1.48
CA ILE A 15 -3.02 14.33 2.02
C ILE A 15 -3.21 14.37 3.54
N ASP A 16 -2.44 15.21 4.25
CA ASP A 16 -2.56 15.42 5.70
C ASP A 16 -3.95 15.94 6.10
N VAL A 17 -4.60 16.75 5.25
CA VAL A 17 -5.96 17.24 5.50
C VAL A 17 -6.95 16.08 5.60
N TYR A 18 -6.80 15.09 4.73
CA TYR A 18 -7.65 13.90 4.68
C TYR A 18 -7.31 12.88 5.77
N LEU A 19 -6.06 12.89 6.26
CA LEU A 19 -5.63 12.04 7.37
C LEU A 19 -5.96 12.62 8.75
N ARG A 20 -6.33 13.90 8.84
CA ARG A 20 -6.69 14.58 10.10
C ARG A 20 -7.68 13.78 10.96
N PRO A 21 -8.82 13.28 10.44
CA PRO A 21 -9.76 12.51 11.25
C PRO A 21 -9.14 11.22 11.80
N LEU A 22 -8.32 10.52 10.99
CA LEU A 22 -7.63 9.31 11.43
C LEU A 22 -6.65 9.63 12.58
N VAL A 23 -5.88 10.71 12.46
CA VAL A 23 -4.92 11.11 13.49
C VAL A 23 -5.62 11.48 14.80
N GLU A 24 -6.75 12.18 14.74
CA GLU A 24 -7.54 12.49 15.95
C GLU A 24 -8.13 11.23 16.61
N ASP A 25 -8.62 10.27 15.82
CA ASP A 25 -9.08 8.97 16.34
C ASP A 25 -7.92 8.20 16.99
N LEU A 26 -6.75 8.16 16.36
CA LEU A 26 -5.57 7.48 16.90
C LEU A 26 -5.07 8.14 18.19
N LYS A 27 -5.14 9.47 18.29
CA LYS A 27 -4.84 10.18 19.55
C LYS A 27 -5.83 9.78 20.65
N LEU A 28 -7.13 9.70 20.34
CA LEU A 28 -8.14 9.27 21.29
C LEU A 28 -7.88 7.83 21.77
N LEU A 29 -7.67 6.90 20.84
CA LEU A 29 -7.41 5.49 21.12
C LEU A 29 -6.10 5.26 21.86
N TRP A 30 -5.09 6.12 21.67
CA TRP A 30 -3.79 5.95 22.33
C TRP A 30 -3.77 6.40 23.80
N LYS A 31 -4.70 7.29 24.21
CA LYS A 31 -4.79 7.79 25.59
C LYS A 31 -4.81 6.64 26.59
N LYS A 32 -4.35 6.92 27.82
CA LYS A 32 -4.32 5.94 28.91
C LYS A 32 -5.72 5.33 29.17
N GLU A 33 -6.75 6.16 29.07
CA GLU A 33 -8.15 5.78 29.24
C GLU A 33 -8.69 4.94 28.07
N GLY A 34 -8.11 5.04 26.87
CA GLY A 34 -8.61 4.38 25.67
C GLY A 34 -10.03 4.79 25.30
N VAL A 35 -10.75 3.91 24.62
CA VAL A 35 -12.19 4.04 24.35
C VAL A 35 -12.91 2.82 24.95
N PRO A 36 -13.92 2.99 25.80
CA PRO A 36 -14.67 1.85 26.33
C PRO A 36 -15.44 1.15 25.21
N VAL A 37 -15.22 -0.16 25.09
CA VAL A 37 -15.86 -1.03 24.09
C VAL A 37 -16.31 -2.32 24.80
N TRP A 38 -17.42 -2.88 24.33
CA TRP A 38 -17.92 -4.17 24.80
C TRP A 38 -17.20 -5.31 24.07
N ASP A 39 -16.57 -6.22 24.82
CA ASP A 39 -16.07 -7.49 24.31
C ASP A 39 -17.20 -8.52 24.31
N GLU A 40 -17.65 -8.93 23.12
CA GLU A 40 -18.73 -9.90 22.98
C GLU A 40 -18.31 -11.32 23.38
N ASP A 41 -17.02 -11.69 23.29
CA ASP A 41 -16.56 -13.03 23.67
C ASP A 41 -16.50 -13.16 25.19
N ASN A 42 -15.94 -12.15 25.86
CA ASN A 42 -15.79 -12.14 27.32
C ASN A 42 -17.01 -11.56 28.06
N GLN A 43 -17.96 -10.96 27.34
CA GLN A 43 -19.14 -10.27 27.89
C GLN A 43 -18.74 -9.23 28.96
N GLU A 44 -17.69 -8.45 28.69
CA GLU A 44 -17.20 -7.42 29.61
C GLU A 44 -16.80 -6.13 28.86
N GLU A 45 -16.78 -5.01 29.57
CA GLU A 45 -16.24 -3.76 29.04
C GLU A 45 -14.71 -3.77 29.15
N PHE A 46 -14.04 -3.37 28.07
CA PHE A 46 -12.62 -3.12 28.07
C PHE A 46 -12.30 -1.78 27.40
N ASN A 47 -11.17 -1.19 27.77
CA ASN A 47 -10.68 0.03 27.13
C ASN A 47 -9.86 -0.33 25.89
N LEU A 48 -10.47 -0.18 24.72
CA LEU A 48 -9.81 -0.36 23.44
C LEU A 48 -8.73 0.71 23.26
N ARG A 49 -7.52 0.25 22.97
CA ARG A 49 -6.39 1.10 22.59
C ARG A 49 -5.85 0.65 21.25
N ALA A 50 -5.44 1.62 20.44
CA ALA A 50 -4.87 1.38 19.13
C ALA A 50 -3.69 2.31 18.87
N LEU A 51 -2.77 1.85 18.02
CA LEU A 51 -1.67 2.63 17.52
C LEU A 51 -1.51 2.37 16.02
N LEU A 52 -1.02 3.36 15.29
CA LEU A 52 -0.58 3.18 13.91
C LEU A 52 0.79 2.49 13.93
N PHE A 53 0.79 1.20 13.61
CA PHE A 53 2.01 0.38 13.72
C PHE A 53 2.99 0.67 12.60
N VAL A 54 2.51 0.69 11.35
CA VAL A 54 3.32 0.94 10.16
C VAL A 54 2.42 1.39 9.03
N THR A 55 2.96 2.16 8.08
CA THR A 55 2.29 2.44 6.80
C THR A 55 3.02 1.73 5.65
N ILE A 56 2.29 1.26 4.64
CA ILE A 56 2.84 0.67 3.42
C ILE A 56 2.39 1.54 2.27
N ASN A 57 3.34 2.09 1.53
CA ASN A 57 3.05 3.08 0.50
C ASN A 57 3.86 2.77 -0.75
N ASP A 58 3.29 3.07 -1.91
CA ASP A 58 4.07 3.15 -3.12
C ASP A 58 5.06 4.33 -3.04
N TRP A 59 6.06 4.33 -3.92
CA TRP A 59 7.13 5.33 -3.85
C TRP A 59 6.64 6.79 -4.01
N PRO A 60 5.67 7.09 -4.89
CA PRO A 60 5.03 8.40 -4.94
C PRO A 60 4.31 8.80 -3.65
N ALA A 61 3.43 7.95 -3.09
CA ALA A 61 2.68 8.28 -1.89
C ALA A 61 3.58 8.39 -0.65
N LEU A 62 4.66 7.60 -0.59
CA LEU A 62 5.66 7.71 0.47
C LEU A 62 6.23 9.12 0.56
N SER A 63 6.49 9.79 -0.57
CA SER A 63 6.98 11.16 -0.58
C SER A 63 6.01 12.14 0.07
N ASN A 64 4.72 12.01 -0.26
CA ASN A 64 3.67 12.89 0.25
C ASN A 64 3.48 12.68 1.76
N LEU A 65 3.49 11.42 2.21
CA LEU A 65 3.25 11.06 3.61
C LEU A 65 4.47 11.28 4.51
N PHE A 66 5.66 11.04 4.01
CA PHE A 66 6.91 11.22 4.75
C PHE A 66 7.37 12.68 4.74
N GLY A 67 6.92 13.46 3.76
CA GLY A 67 7.33 14.85 3.56
C GLY A 67 8.73 15.00 2.95
N GLN A 68 9.44 13.92 2.66
CA GLN A 68 10.73 13.95 1.95
C GLN A 68 10.52 13.95 0.43
N SER A 69 11.39 14.64 -0.30
CA SER A 69 11.41 14.59 -1.75
C SER A 69 11.79 13.19 -2.27
N ASN A 70 10.90 12.55 -3.03
CA ASN A 70 11.23 11.37 -3.83
C ASN A 70 11.98 11.67 -5.13
N LYS A 71 12.31 12.95 -5.38
CA LYS A 71 13.08 13.43 -6.53
C LYS A 71 14.35 14.08 -6.02
N GLY A 72 15.50 13.69 -6.56
CA GLY A 72 16.78 14.32 -6.20
C GLY A 72 17.87 13.29 -5.96
N TYR A 73 18.92 13.74 -5.27
CA TYR A 73 20.06 12.92 -4.84
C TYR A 73 19.75 12.13 -3.54
N LYS A 74 18.90 12.68 -2.67
CA LYS A 74 18.62 12.16 -1.32
C LYS A 74 17.21 11.57 -1.25
N THR A 75 16.92 10.55 -2.05
CA THR A 75 15.56 9.98 -2.15
C THR A 75 15.32 8.79 -1.23
N CYS A 76 16.37 8.08 -0.81
CA CYS A 76 16.19 6.93 0.07
C CYS A 76 15.79 7.41 1.47
N THR A 77 14.61 7.00 1.93
CA THR A 77 14.12 7.34 3.27
C THR A 77 14.88 6.62 4.40
N HIS A 78 15.75 5.66 4.05
CA HIS A 78 16.59 4.93 5.01
C HIS A 78 17.99 5.51 5.11
N CYS A 79 18.62 5.85 3.98
CA CYS A 79 19.96 6.44 3.95
C CYS A 79 19.94 7.96 4.12
N MET A 80 18.83 8.63 3.78
CA MET A 80 18.66 10.08 3.86
C MET A 80 19.82 10.86 3.23
N ASP A 81 20.51 11.70 4.01
CA ASP A 81 21.65 12.50 3.59
C ASP A 81 22.85 11.66 3.15
N GLU A 82 22.95 10.42 3.64
CA GLU A 82 24.00 9.47 3.27
C GLU A 82 23.62 8.61 2.04
N THR A 83 22.51 8.92 1.35
CA THR A 83 22.12 8.25 0.11
C THR A 83 23.18 8.50 -0.96
N GLU A 84 23.88 7.45 -1.36
CA GLU A 84 24.77 7.49 -2.51
C GLU A 84 23.94 7.55 -3.79
N SER A 85 24.08 8.63 -4.56
CA SER A 85 23.49 8.70 -5.89
C SER A 85 24.36 9.50 -6.84
N THR A 86 24.31 9.13 -8.12
CA THR A 86 25.01 9.84 -9.19
C THR A 86 24.01 10.20 -10.29
N TYR A 87 24.14 11.41 -10.81
CA TYR A 87 23.39 11.86 -11.97
C TYR A 87 24.26 11.66 -13.21
N LEU A 88 23.86 10.71 -14.03
CA LEU A 88 24.37 10.57 -15.38
C LEU A 88 23.45 11.32 -16.33
N LYS A 89 23.91 11.56 -17.56
CA LYS A 89 23.19 12.35 -18.54
C LYS A 89 21.77 11.81 -18.80
N HIS A 90 21.59 10.49 -18.72
CA HIS A 90 20.32 9.83 -19.08
C HIS A 90 19.63 9.15 -17.89
N CYS A 91 20.31 8.97 -16.76
CA CYS A 91 19.73 8.27 -15.62
C CYS A 91 20.26 8.77 -14.27
N ARG A 92 19.51 8.42 -13.22
CA ARG A 92 19.92 8.62 -11.82
C ARG A 92 20.16 7.25 -11.21
N VAL A 93 21.33 7.08 -10.63
CA VAL A 93 21.82 5.76 -10.22
C VAL A 93 22.13 5.74 -8.73
N TYR A 94 21.81 4.62 -8.09
CA TYR A 94 21.96 4.37 -6.65
C TYR A 94 22.86 3.15 -6.47
N MET A 95 24.16 3.36 -6.69
CA MET A 95 25.20 2.34 -6.57
C MET A 95 25.94 2.47 -5.23
N GLY A 96 27.10 1.84 -5.12
CA GLY A 96 27.94 1.90 -3.93
C GLY A 96 27.54 0.87 -2.88
N HIS A 97 26.95 -0.26 -3.30
CA HIS A 97 26.47 -1.28 -2.37
C HIS A 97 27.60 -1.93 -1.54
N ARG A 98 28.86 -1.80 -1.98
CA ARG A 98 30.06 -2.27 -1.24
C ARG A 98 30.09 -1.77 0.21
N ARG A 99 29.70 -0.52 0.47
CA ARG A 99 29.72 0.08 1.83
C ARG A 99 28.74 -0.57 2.81
N PHE A 100 27.79 -1.38 2.34
CA PHE A 100 26.85 -2.11 3.18
C PHE A 100 27.41 -3.45 3.70
N LEU A 101 28.55 -3.90 3.15
CA LEU A 101 29.27 -5.08 3.64
C LEU A 101 30.06 -4.76 4.93
N ALA A 102 30.55 -5.79 5.60
CA ALA A 102 31.46 -5.61 6.74
C ALA A 102 32.78 -4.93 6.30
N ALA A 103 33.36 -4.10 7.17
CA ALA A 103 34.57 -3.32 6.88
C ALA A 103 35.78 -4.17 6.46
N ASN A 104 35.85 -5.42 6.93
CA ASN A 104 36.91 -6.38 6.63
C ASN A 104 36.61 -7.25 5.40
N HIS A 105 35.44 -7.09 4.76
CA HIS A 105 35.02 -7.93 3.65
C HIS A 105 35.97 -7.80 2.46
N PRO A 106 36.38 -8.90 1.79
CA PRO A 106 37.37 -8.86 0.70
C PRO A 106 37.00 -7.88 -0.42
N VAL A 107 35.71 -7.78 -0.73
CA VAL A 107 35.19 -6.92 -1.79
C VAL A 107 35.27 -5.42 -1.45
N GLN A 108 35.42 -5.02 -0.18
CA GLN A 108 35.71 -3.62 0.18
C GLN A 108 37.18 -3.24 0.02
N LYS A 109 38.08 -4.23 -0.03
CA LYS A 109 39.52 -4.00 -0.22
C LYS A 109 39.82 -3.65 -1.68
N LYS A 110 41.06 -3.23 -1.95
CA LYS A 110 41.52 -2.98 -3.33
C LYS A 110 41.40 -4.27 -4.15
N GLY A 111 40.75 -4.19 -5.31
CA GLY A 111 40.56 -5.35 -6.19
C GLY A 111 40.52 -4.93 -7.66
N LYS A 112 40.88 -5.88 -8.55
CA LYS A 112 40.91 -5.64 -10.00
C LYS A 112 39.55 -5.21 -10.56
N HIS A 113 38.46 -5.77 -10.02
CA HIS A 113 37.09 -5.49 -10.45
C HIS A 113 36.59 -4.07 -10.12
N PHE A 114 37.32 -3.32 -9.28
CA PHE A 114 36.97 -1.95 -8.90
C PHE A 114 38.16 -1.01 -9.09
N GLU A 115 38.94 -1.21 -10.15
CA GLU A 115 40.08 -0.35 -10.50
C GLU A 115 41.08 -0.14 -9.34
N HIS A 116 41.25 -1.16 -8.51
CA HIS A 116 42.09 -1.09 -7.30
C HIS A 116 41.67 -0.03 -6.27
N LYS A 117 40.43 0.48 -6.34
CA LYS A 117 39.85 1.39 -5.35
C LYS A 117 39.21 0.60 -4.20
N ALA A 118 39.71 0.83 -2.98
CA ALA A 118 39.09 0.35 -1.76
C ALA A 118 37.91 1.25 -1.39
N ASP A 119 36.87 0.67 -0.80
CA ASP A 119 35.74 1.41 -0.23
C ASP A 119 35.85 1.36 1.29
N HIS A 120 36.26 2.46 1.89
CA HIS A 120 36.40 2.60 3.35
C HIS A 120 35.18 3.25 4.02
N ARG A 121 34.14 3.55 3.24
CA ARG A 121 32.94 4.21 3.75
C ARG A 121 32.15 3.25 4.65
N THR A 122 31.59 3.78 5.72
CA THR A 122 30.71 3.01 6.61
C THR A 122 29.31 2.90 6.01
N LYS A 123 28.57 1.87 6.40
CA LYS A 123 27.12 1.78 6.12
C LYS A 123 26.40 3.04 6.63
N PRO A 124 25.39 3.54 5.90
CA PRO A 124 24.58 4.67 6.36
C PRO A 124 24.03 4.46 7.77
N LYS A 125 23.99 5.53 8.57
CA LYS A 125 23.40 5.46 9.90
C LYS A 125 21.91 5.19 9.80
N HIS A 126 21.42 4.40 10.74
CA HIS A 126 19.98 4.26 10.91
C HIS A 126 19.44 5.43 11.70
N HIS A 127 18.45 6.10 11.16
CA HIS A 127 17.78 7.20 11.82
C HIS A 127 16.52 6.69 12.52
N SER A 128 16.61 6.46 13.82
CA SER A 128 15.47 6.33 14.72
C SER A 128 15.14 7.69 15.36
N GLY A 129 13.92 7.86 15.86
CA GLY A 129 13.54 9.12 16.51
C GLY A 129 13.09 10.24 15.58
N LYS A 130 12.71 11.35 16.21
CA LYS A 130 12.42 12.64 15.56
C LYS A 130 13.74 13.30 15.16
N THR A 131 13.99 13.37 13.86
CA THR A 131 15.04 14.24 13.34
C THR A 131 14.58 15.69 13.53
N ASP A 132 15.50 16.60 13.85
CA ASP A 132 15.23 18.05 13.85
C ASP A 132 15.00 18.50 12.39
N LEU A 133 13.76 18.30 11.94
CA LEU A 133 13.34 18.60 10.57
C LEU A 133 13.20 20.13 10.43
N LYS A 134 14.11 20.76 9.70
CA LYS A 134 13.85 22.09 9.12
C LYS A 134 12.80 21.93 8.02
N VAL A 135 11.53 22.10 8.38
CA VAL A 135 10.39 21.89 7.47
C VAL A 135 10.02 23.16 6.72
N VAL A 136 9.77 23.02 5.42
CA VAL A 136 9.08 24.04 4.60
C VAL A 136 7.57 23.83 4.76
N PHE A 137 6.85 24.81 5.30
CA PHE A 137 5.39 24.80 5.29
C PHE A 137 4.87 25.37 3.96
N GLY A 138 4.19 24.52 3.18
CA GLY A 138 3.09 24.85 2.25
C GLY A 138 3.32 25.86 1.12
N LYS A 139 2.76 25.58 -0.07
CA LYS A 139 2.59 26.57 -1.15
C LYS A 139 1.42 27.52 -0.82
N GLY A 140 1.61 28.42 0.15
CA GLY A 140 0.69 29.52 0.43
C GLY A 140 1.26 30.88 -0.01
N PRO A 141 0.43 31.93 -0.18
CA PRO A 141 0.91 33.29 -0.36
C PRO A 141 1.67 33.70 0.91
N GLY A 142 3.00 33.79 0.82
CA GLY A 142 3.91 34.00 1.96
C GLY A 142 4.97 32.90 2.15
N SER A 143 4.95 31.84 1.34
CA SER A 143 6.04 30.85 1.32
C SER A 143 7.33 31.46 0.78
N GLN A 144 8.40 31.42 1.58
CA GLN A 144 9.73 31.81 1.14
C GLN A 144 10.50 30.59 0.61
N PRO A 145 11.21 30.73 -0.53
CA PRO A 145 12.14 29.69 -0.97
C PRO A 145 13.29 29.56 0.05
N ILE A 146 13.66 28.34 0.40
CA ILE A 146 14.89 28.09 1.15
C ILE A 146 16.07 28.19 0.17
N GLU A 147 17.09 28.96 0.54
CA GLU A 147 18.39 28.91 -0.10
C GLU A 147 18.99 27.52 0.12
N SER A 148 19.20 26.79 -0.97
CA SER A 148 19.95 25.54 -0.94
C SER A 148 21.39 25.84 -0.53
N GLU A 149 21.85 25.28 0.59
CA GLU A 149 23.27 25.42 1.01
C GLU A 149 24.23 24.91 -0.09
N ASP A 150 23.79 23.97 -0.95
CA ASP A 150 24.62 23.32 -1.98
C ASP A 150 24.04 23.37 -3.43
N GLY A 151 23.09 24.25 -3.74
CA GLY A 151 22.43 24.26 -5.07
C GLY A 151 21.47 23.09 -5.32
N HIS A 152 21.22 22.24 -4.33
CA HIS A 152 20.31 21.09 -4.39
C HIS A 152 18.93 21.37 -3.77
N VAL A 153 17.88 20.75 -4.33
CA VAL A 153 16.50 20.86 -3.81
C VAL A 153 16.46 20.41 -2.35
N ALA A 154 15.81 21.19 -1.48
CA ALA A 154 15.59 20.85 -0.08
C ALA A 154 15.00 19.43 0.07
N MET A 155 15.62 18.63 0.96
CA MET A 155 15.22 17.24 1.19
C MET A 155 13.78 17.15 1.74
N TRP A 156 13.38 18.10 2.57
CA TRP A 156 12.07 18.15 3.23
C TRP A 156 11.14 19.17 2.58
N LYS A 157 9.93 18.72 2.26
CA LYS A 157 8.85 19.51 1.64
C LYS A 157 7.67 19.76 2.60
N ASN A 158 7.54 18.95 3.63
CA ASN A 158 6.47 19.03 4.64
C ASN A 158 6.88 18.24 5.90
N ASN A 159 6.22 18.51 7.01
CA ASN A 159 6.23 17.65 8.19
C ASN A 159 5.06 16.66 8.10
N SER A 160 5.32 15.36 8.22
CA SER A 160 4.25 14.36 8.25
C SER A 160 3.27 14.63 9.40
N ILE A 161 1.96 14.56 9.15
CA ILE A 161 0.93 14.68 10.19
C ILE A 161 1.06 13.62 11.29
N PHE A 162 1.66 12.47 10.99
CA PHE A 162 1.85 11.40 11.97
C PHE A 162 2.82 11.79 13.10
N TRP A 163 3.62 12.83 12.95
CA TRP A 163 4.44 13.38 14.04
C TRP A 163 3.64 14.00 15.18
N GLU A 164 2.33 14.19 15.01
CA GLU A 164 1.44 14.57 16.11
C GLU A 164 1.07 13.39 17.04
N LEU A 165 1.37 12.16 16.63
CA LEU A 165 1.19 10.96 17.45
C LEU A 165 2.41 10.80 18.35
N SER A 166 2.22 10.89 19.66
CA SER A 166 3.32 10.89 20.63
C SER A 166 4.21 9.65 20.58
N TYR A 167 3.68 8.50 20.15
CA TYR A 167 4.45 7.27 20.04
C TYR A 167 5.26 7.15 18.73
N TRP A 168 5.00 8.00 17.74
CA TRP A 168 5.55 7.86 16.38
C TRP A 168 7.07 7.99 16.34
N GLU A 169 7.65 8.79 17.23
CA GLU A 169 9.10 8.96 17.32
C GLU A 169 9.82 7.69 17.80
N PHE A 170 9.14 6.83 18.56
CA PHE A 170 9.74 5.58 19.08
C PHE A 170 9.66 4.42 18.08
N LEU A 171 9.00 4.60 16.94
CA LEU A 171 8.94 3.57 15.89
C LEU A 171 10.21 3.62 15.04
N ASP A 172 11.00 2.54 15.12
CA ASP A 172 12.20 2.34 14.29
C ASP A 172 11.86 2.26 12.80
N VAL A 173 10.70 1.68 12.45
CA VAL A 173 10.19 1.62 11.08
C VAL A 173 8.76 2.13 11.01
N ARG A 174 8.60 3.37 10.53
CA ARG A 174 7.31 4.06 10.35
C ARG A 174 6.64 3.75 9.01
N HIS A 175 7.46 3.51 7.99
CA HIS A 175 7.02 3.23 6.62
C HIS A 175 7.70 1.94 6.13
N ALA A 176 6.90 0.88 5.96
CA ALA A 176 7.33 -0.37 5.35
C ALA A 176 7.69 -0.15 3.88
N ILE A 177 8.66 -0.93 3.37
CA ILE A 177 8.87 -1.01 1.92
C ILE A 177 7.75 -1.89 1.37
N ASP A 178 7.06 -1.41 0.35
CA ASP A 178 6.10 -2.22 -0.40
C ASP A 178 6.85 -3.28 -1.21
N VAL A 179 7.02 -4.47 -0.62
CA VAL A 179 7.78 -5.57 -1.23
C VAL A 179 7.10 -6.09 -2.49
N MET A 180 5.77 -6.02 -2.60
CA MET A 180 5.06 -6.44 -3.82
C MET A 180 5.43 -5.54 -5.00
N HIS A 181 5.29 -4.21 -4.83
CA HIS A 181 5.66 -3.27 -5.88
C HIS A 181 7.15 -3.25 -6.17
N LEU A 182 7.98 -3.42 -5.13
CA LEU A 182 9.43 -3.60 -5.27
C LEU A 182 9.75 -4.80 -6.17
N THR A 183 9.16 -5.96 -5.88
CA THR A 183 9.35 -7.21 -6.63
C THR A 183 8.94 -7.03 -8.09
N LYS A 184 7.78 -6.41 -8.32
CA LYS A 184 7.29 -6.08 -9.66
C LYS A 184 8.28 -5.19 -10.41
N ASN A 185 8.71 -4.09 -9.81
CA ASN A 185 9.62 -3.12 -10.44
C ASN A 185 10.98 -3.75 -10.74
N LEU A 186 11.51 -4.55 -9.83
CA LEU A 186 12.75 -5.29 -10.00
C LEU A 186 12.65 -6.30 -11.15
N CYS A 187 11.57 -7.09 -11.18
CA CYS A 187 11.35 -8.08 -12.24
C CYS A 187 11.18 -7.40 -13.60
N VAL A 188 10.37 -6.35 -13.70
CA VAL A 188 10.22 -5.55 -14.91
C VAL A 188 11.56 -5.00 -15.39
N ASN A 189 12.40 -4.52 -14.47
CA ASN A 189 13.72 -4.01 -14.80
C ASN A 189 14.60 -5.13 -15.37
N LEU A 190 14.70 -6.25 -14.66
CA LEU A 190 15.51 -7.39 -15.04
C LEU A 190 15.09 -7.99 -16.39
N LEU A 191 13.79 -8.27 -16.58
CA LEU A 191 13.27 -8.79 -17.85
C LEU A 191 13.45 -7.80 -19.02
N GLY A 192 13.47 -6.49 -18.72
CA GLY A 192 13.79 -5.44 -19.69
C GLY A 192 15.24 -5.49 -20.18
N PHE A 193 16.19 -5.78 -19.29
CA PHE A 193 17.60 -6.01 -19.67
C PHE A 193 17.82 -7.36 -20.36
N LEU A 194 17.10 -8.41 -19.95
CA LEU A 194 17.09 -9.69 -20.68
C LEU A 194 16.44 -9.55 -22.08
N GLY A 195 15.77 -8.42 -22.36
CA GLY A 195 15.13 -8.14 -23.65
C GLY A 195 13.86 -8.94 -23.91
N VAL A 196 13.19 -9.41 -22.86
CA VAL A 196 11.97 -10.26 -22.91
C VAL A 196 10.74 -9.58 -22.30
N TYR A 197 10.83 -8.31 -21.93
CA TYR A 197 9.69 -7.51 -21.49
C TYR A 197 9.80 -6.08 -22.02
N GLY A 198 8.70 -5.55 -22.58
CA GLY A 198 8.65 -4.18 -23.09
C GLY A 198 9.71 -3.88 -24.17
N LYS A 199 10.22 -2.64 -24.16
CA LYS A 199 11.41 -2.25 -24.93
C LYS A 199 12.66 -2.65 -24.16
N SER A 200 13.72 -3.06 -24.88
CA SER A 200 15.01 -3.37 -24.26
C SER A 200 15.51 -2.19 -23.43
N LYS A 201 16.05 -2.47 -22.24
CA LYS A 201 16.74 -1.48 -21.42
C LYS A 201 18.24 -1.41 -21.70
N ASP A 202 18.74 -2.34 -22.51
CA ASP A 202 20.08 -2.30 -23.09
C ASP A 202 20.08 -1.33 -24.28
N THR A 203 20.23 -0.03 -23.99
CA THR A 203 20.08 1.05 -24.98
C THR A 203 21.39 1.80 -25.23
N LEU A 204 21.45 2.56 -26.33
CA LEU A 204 22.62 3.41 -26.63
C LEU A 204 22.93 4.38 -25.49
N GLU A 205 21.92 4.90 -24.78
CA GLU A 205 22.10 5.75 -23.60
C GLU A 205 22.81 5.01 -22.47
N ALA A 206 22.43 3.75 -22.20
CA ALA A 206 23.06 2.94 -21.16
C ALA A 206 24.54 2.65 -21.48
N HIS A 207 24.87 2.38 -22.74
CA HIS A 207 26.25 2.17 -23.18
C HIS A 207 27.06 3.48 -23.18
N ASN A 208 26.44 4.63 -23.49
CA ASN A 208 27.10 5.94 -23.37
C ASN A 208 27.39 6.30 -21.91
N ASP A 209 26.49 5.97 -20.99
CA ASP A 209 26.69 6.16 -19.56
C ASP A 209 27.87 5.29 -19.04
N LEU A 210 27.99 4.04 -19.52
CA LEU A 210 29.17 3.19 -19.27
C LEU A 210 30.47 3.81 -19.78
N LYS A 211 30.45 4.33 -21.02
CA LYS A 211 31.60 5.03 -21.61
C LYS A 211 31.99 6.26 -20.81
N HIS A 212 31.02 7.04 -20.34
CA HIS A 212 31.28 8.22 -19.52
C HIS A 212 31.90 7.88 -18.16
N MET A 213 31.54 6.72 -17.59
CA MET A 213 32.11 6.21 -16.35
C MET A 213 33.45 5.47 -16.54
N GLU A 214 33.93 5.35 -17.78
CA GLU A 214 35.15 4.60 -18.14
C GLU A 214 35.09 3.11 -17.73
N GLN A 215 33.87 2.54 -17.66
CA GLN A 215 33.62 1.16 -17.26
C GLN A 215 33.19 0.30 -18.45
N HIS A 216 33.49 -1.01 -18.39
CA HIS A 216 33.09 -1.99 -19.42
C HIS A 216 33.42 -1.55 -20.85
N GLY A 217 34.72 -1.36 -21.12
CA GLY A 217 35.22 -0.91 -22.44
C GLY A 217 34.73 -1.76 -23.62
N ASP A 218 34.48 -3.05 -23.37
CA ASP A 218 33.91 -4.01 -24.31
C ASP A 218 32.47 -3.68 -24.75
N LEU A 219 31.74 -2.91 -23.94
CA LEU A 219 30.37 -2.46 -24.21
C LEU A 219 30.32 -1.00 -24.71
N HIS A 220 31.44 -0.33 -24.96
CA HIS A 220 31.38 1.06 -25.44
C HIS A 220 30.78 1.14 -26.85
N PRO A 221 29.93 2.15 -27.15
CA PRO A 221 29.37 2.30 -28.48
C PRO A 221 30.46 2.53 -29.53
N GLU A 222 30.42 1.74 -30.60
CA GLU A 222 31.32 1.88 -31.75
C GLU A 222 30.62 2.68 -32.87
N PRO A 223 31.20 3.79 -33.33
CA PRO A 223 30.61 4.55 -34.43
C PRO A 223 30.67 3.74 -35.74
N LYS A 224 29.55 3.69 -36.45
CA LYS A 224 29.44 3.14 -37.80
C LYS A 224 29.28 4.25 -38.83
N GLU A 225 29.50 3.91 -40.10
CA GLU A 225 29.23 4.81 -41.22
C GLU A 225 27.76 5.29 -41.17
N LYS A 226 27.54 6.58 -41.48
CA LYS A 226 26.23 7.29 -41.44
C LYS A 226 25.70 7.66 -40.05
N GLY A 227 26.55 7.75 -39.03
CA GLY A 227 26.15 8.24 -37.69
C GLY A 227 25.33 7.25 -36.86
N SER A 228 25.20 6.00 -37.34
CA SER A 228 24.68 4.89 -36.55
C SER A 228 25.76 4.38 -35.59
N HIS A 229 25.35 3.74 -34.49
CA HIS A 229 26.27 3.17 -33.51
C HIS A 229 26.04 1.65 -33.43
N TYR A 230 27.12 0.89 -33.37
CA TYR A 230 27.07 -0.52 -33.03
C TYR A 230 27.19 -0.69 -31.52
N LEU A 231 26.34 -1.57 -30.98
CA LEU A 231 26.36 -1.97 -29.58
C LEU A 231 26.78 -3.43 -29.53
N SER A 232 27.90 -3.72 -28.88
CA SER A 232 28.34 -5.08 -28.60
C SER A 232 27.26 -5.81 -27.79
N PRO A 233 26.97 -7.09 -28.07
CA PRO A 233 26.02 -7.87 -27.29
C PRO A 233 26.45 -7.96 -25.82
N ALA A 234 25.62 -7.44 -24.92
CA ALA A 234 25.88 -7.55 -23.50
C ALA A 234 25.61 -8.97 -22.97
N SER A 235 26.41 -9.41 -22.00
CA SER A 235 26.32 -10.76 -21.40
C SER A 235 24.98 -11.05 -20.71
N TYR A 236 24.20 -10.02 -20.37
CA TYR A 236 22.88 -10.11 -19.77
C TYR A 236 21.74 -10.03 -20.79
N THR A 237 22.00 -9.67 -22.04
CA THR A 237 20.97 -9.54 -23.07
C THR A 237 20.82 -10.88 -23.79
N LEU A 238 19.62 -11.47 -23.74
CA LEU A 238 19.40 -12.77 -24.38
C LEU A 238 19.48 -12.66 -25.91
N SER A 239 20.23 -13.57 -26.51
CA SER A 239 20.25 -13.80 -27.95
C SER A 239 18.92 -14.38 -28.44
N LYS A 240 18.73 -14.45 -29.75
CA LYS A 240 17.50 -14.98 -30.33
C LYS A 240 17.25 -16.45 -29.95
N THR A 241 18.29 -17.28 -30.02
CA THR A 241 18.24 -18.72 -29.69
C THR A 241 17.99 -18.95 -28.19
N GLU A 242 18.60 -18.11 -27.36
CA GLU A 242 18.38 -18.11 -25.91
C GLU A 242 16.94 -17.72 -25.54
N LYS A 243 16.37 -16.72 -26.22
CA LYS A 243 14.94 -16.36 -26.07
C LYS A 243 14.03 -17.50 -26.52
N GLU A 244 14.33 -18.16 -27.63
CA GLU A 244 13.55 -19.31 -28.09
C GLU A 244 13.52 -20.41 -27.01
N SER A 245 14.69 -20.78 -26.50
CA SER A 245 14.85 -21.79 -25.43
C SER A 245 14.10 -21.41 -24.14
N MET A 246 14.21 -20.15 -23.72
CA MET A 246 13.53 -19.65 -22.52
C MET A 246 12.00 -19.78 -22.64
N PHE A 247 11.44 -19.43 -23.79
CA PHE A 247 9.99 -19.44 -24.01
C PHE A 247 9.45 -20.85 -24.27
N GLU A 248 10.22 -21.74 -24.89
CA GLU A 248 9.88 -23.16 -24.97
C GLU A 248 9.80 -23.78 -23.57
N CYS A 249 10.76 -23.45 -22.69
CA CYS A 249 10.70 -23.85 -21.29
C CYS A 249 9.43 -23.30 -20.62
N LEU A 250 9.14 -22.00 -20.75
CA LEU A 250 7.95 -21.38 -20.17
C LEU A 250 6.64 -22.02 -20.66
N GLU A 251 6.53 -22.34 -21.96
CA GLU A 251 5.35 -22.98 -22.55
C GLU A 251 5.13 -24.42 -22.03
N SER A 252 6.21 -25.10 -21.63
CA SER A 252 6.16 -26.47 -21.11
C SER A 252 5.74 -26.55 -19.64
N ILE A 253 5.85 -25.46 -18.88
CA ILE A 253 5.58 -25.45 -17.45
C ILE A 253 4.08 -25.66 -17.19
N LYS A 254 3.78 -26.63 -16.31
CA LYS A 254 2.44 -26.87 -15.76
C LYS A 254 2.49 -26.71 -14.25
N VAL A 255 1.50 -26.01 -13.70
CA VAL A 255 1.37 -25.74 -12.26
C VAL A 255 0.00 -26.21 -11.75
N PRO A 256 -0.13 -26.51 -10.44
CA PRO A 256 -1.42 -26.84 -9.84
C PRO A 256 -2.47 -25.73 -9.99
N SER A 257 -3.75 -26.10 -9.90
CA SER A 257 -4.85 -25.12 -9.89
C SER A 257 -4.69 -24.15 -8.72
N GLY A 258 -4.90 -22.85 -8.98
CA GLY A 258 -4.79 -21.78 -7.98
C GLY A 258 -3.35 -21.36 -7.63
N TYR A 259 -2.33 -21.96 -8.25
CA TYR A 259 -0.93 -21.62 -7.98
C TYR A 259 -0.47 -20.33 -8.67
N SER A 260 -0.73 -20.17 -9.97
CA SER A 260 -0.44 -18.95 -10.75
C SER A 260 -1.39 -18.83 -11.93
N MET A 261 -1.36 -17.69 -12.64
CA MET A 261 -1.99 -17.61 -13.96
C MET A 261 -1.34 -18.63 -14.91
N ASN A 262 -2.13 -19.12 -15.88
CA ASN A 262 -1.61 -19.99 -16.93
C ASN A 262 -0.51 -19.24 -17.69
N ILE A 263 0.72 -19.78 -17.66
CA ILE A 263 1.91 -19.14 -18.24
C ILE A 263 1.70 -18.82 -19.73
N LYS A 264 0.94 -19.66 -20.46
CA LYS A 264 0.63 -19.43 -21.87
C LYS A 264 -0.21 -18.17 -22.13
N GLN A 265 -0.92 -17.66 -21.12
CA GLN A 265 -1.71 -16.43 -21.23
C GLN A 265 -0.90 -15.15 -20.99
N ILE A 266 0.30 -15.27 -20.41
CA ILE A 266 1.15 -14.14 -20.02
C ILE A 266 2.45 -14.05 -20.84
N ILE A 267 2.55 -14.82 -21.93
CA ILE A 267 3.66 -14.81 -22.87
C ILE A 267 3.15 -14.68 -24.30
N SER A 268 3.91 -13.97 -25.13
CA SER A 268 3.76 -13.91 -26.59
C SER A 268 4.80 -14.82 -27.23
N THR A 269 4.34 -15.90 -27.87
CA THR A 269 5.21 -16.86 -28.56
C THR A 269 5.83 -16.26 -29.82
N LYS A 270 5.11 -15.36 -30.50
CA LYS A 270 5.58 -14.65 -31.69
C LYS A 270 6.66 -13.63 -31.36
N GLU A 271 6.45 -12.83 -30.32
CA GLU A 271 7.39 -11.75 -29.95
C GLU A 271 8.48 -12.22 -28.99
N LYS A 272 8.32 -13.42 -28.41
CA LYS A 272 9.16 -13.95 -27.32
C LYS A 272 9.31 -12.92 -26.20
N LYS A 273 8.16 -12.42 -25.74
CA LYS A 273 8.03 -11.44 -24.67
C LYS A 273 6.93 -11.82 -23.68
N PHE A 274 7.10 -11.43 -22.43
CA PHE A 274 6.02 -11.47 -21.46
C PHE A 274 5.01 -10.35 -21.73
N THR A 275 3.73 -10.65 -21.52
CA THR A 275 2.61 -9.73 -21.74
C THR A 275 1.65 -9.77 -20.56
N ASN A 276 1.03 -8.64 -20.21
CA ASN A 276 -0.08 -8.55 -19.25
C ASN A 276 0.16 -9.16 -17.85
N LEU A 277 1.42 -9.20 -17.39
CA LEU A 277 1.76 -9.70 -16.05
C LEU A 277 1.12 -8.85 -14.94
N LYS A 278 0.47 -9.50 -13.98
CA LYS A 278 0.00 -8.89 -12.73
C LYS A 278 1.06 -9.01 -11.64
N SER A 279 0.88 -8.26 -10.54
CA SER A 279 1.81 -8.26 -9.40
C SER A 279 2.09 -9.66 -8.85
N HIS A 280 1.07 -10.54 -8.81
CA HIS A 280 1.24 -11.93 -8.39
C HIS A 280 2.08 -12.76 -9.37
N ASP A 281 1.92 -12.53 -10.68
CA ASP A 281 2.70 -13.25 -11.70
C ASP A 281 4.18 -12.88 -11.62
N TYR A 282 4.49 -11.60 -11.38
CA TYR A 282 5.87 -11.15 -11.10
C TYR A 282 6.44 -11.80 -9.85
N HIS A 283 5.64 -11.96 -8.80
CA HIS A 283 6.07 -12.61 -7.57
C HIS A 283 6.42 -14.08 -7.81
N VAL A 284 5.55 -14.85 -8.46
CA VAL A 284 5.80 -16.26 -8.81
C VAL A 284 7.01 -16.39 -9.74
N LEU A 285 7.12 -15.50 -10.72
CA LEU A 285 8.26 -15.46 -11.64
C LEU A 285 9.57 -15.22 -10.88
N MET A 286 9.65 -14.19 -10.04
CA MET A 286 10.87 -13.87 -9.30
C MET A 286 11.25 -14.91 -8.26
N THR A 287 10.28 -15.51 -7.58
CA THR A 287 10.57 -16.41 -6.44
C THR A 287 10.78 -17.86 -6.87
N GLN A 288 10.19 -18.30 -7.98
CA GLN A 288 10.18 -19.73 -8.34
C GLN A 288 10.55 -20.01 -9.80
N LEU A 289 9.97 -19.30 -10.78
CA LEU A 289 10.12 -19.70 -12.19
C LEU A 289 11.38 -19.16 -12.85
N LEU A 290 11.80 -17.93 -12.54
CA LEU A 290 12.91 -17.26 -13.22
C LEU A 290 14.23 -18.06 -13.12
N PRO A 291 14.63 -18.58 -11.93
CA PRO A 291 15.83 -19.42 -11.82
C PRO A 291 15.80 -20.68 -12.67
N VAL A 292 14.61 -21.24 -12.89
CA VAL A 292 14.41 -22.46 -13.69
C VAL A 292 14.59 -22.15 -15.17
N VAL A 293 13.94 -21.08 -15.65
CA VAL A 293 13.89 -20.77 -17.08
C VAL A 293 15.19 -20.18 -17.60
N ILE A 294 16.03 -19.57 -16.76
CA ILE A 294 17.36 -19.08 -17.18
C ILE A 294 18.46 -20.14 -17.05
N ARG A 295 18.11 -21.35 -16.58
CA ARG A 295 19.06 -22.44 -16.39
C ARG A 295 19.60 -22.90 -17.73
N GLY A 296 20.92 -22.80 -17.92
CA GLY A 296 21.59 -23.16 -19.17
C GLY A 296 21.50 -22.11 -20.28
N ILE A 297 20.92 -20.94 -20.03
CA ILE A 297 20.74 -19.89 -21.05
C ILE A 297 21.78 -18.78 -20.89
N LEU A 298 21.91 -18.24 -19.68
CA LEU A 298 22.83 -17.13 -19.39
C LEU A 298 24.23 -17.63 -18.98
N PRO A 299 25.28 -16.81 -19.20
CA PRO A 299 26.61 -17.04 -18.64
C PRO A 299 26.58 -17.27 -17.13
N ASP A 300 27.48 -18.10 -16.61
CA ASP A 300 27.45 -18.56 -15.23
C ASP A 300 27.43 -17.43 -14.19
N ASN A 301 28.23 -16.39 -14.41
CA ASN A 301 28.29 -15.22 -13.54
C ASN A 301 26.95 -14.45 -13.51
N VAL A 302 26.31 -14.24 -14.66
CA VAL A 302 25.02 -13.54 -14.76
C VAL A 302 23.91 -14.40 -14.15
N ARG A 303 23.86 -15.67 -14.54
CA ARG A 303 22.87 -16.64 -14.09
C ARG A 303 22.91 -16.83 -12.58
N ALA A 304 24.10 -17.04 -12.00
CA ALA A 304 24.27 -17.24 -10.57
C ALA A 304 23.79 -16.02 -9.79
N THR A 305 24.13 -14.81 -10.26
CA THR A 305 23.73 -13.58 -9.57
C THR A 305 22.22 -13.35 -9.62
N ILE A 306 21.58 -13.58 -10.77
CA ILE A 306 20.10 -13.52 -10.87
C ILE A 306 19.45 -14.59 -9.98
N THR A 307 20.00 -15.81 -9.96
CA THR A 307 19.50 -16.90 -9.13
C THR A 307 19.60 -16.57 -7.64
N ASN A 308 20.69 -15.94 -7.21
CA ASN A 308 20.86 -15.48 -5.82
C ASN A 308 19.83 -14.42 -5.45
N LEU A 309 19.53 -13.47 -6.35
CA LEU A 309 18.45 -12.50 -6.13
C LEU A 309 17.10 -13.21 -5.98
N CYS A 310 16.78 -14.15 -6.86
CA CYS A 310 15.55 -14.92 -6.78
C CYS A 310 15.44 -15.74 -5.49
N ALA A 311 16.54 -16.37 -5.07
CA ALA A 311 16.62 -17.11 -3.81
C ALA A 311 16.38 -16.19 -2.60
N PHE A 312 16.97 -15.00 -2.61
CA PHE A 312 16.72 -13.96 -1.60
C PHE A 312 15.25 -13.55 -1.57
N MET A 313 14.67 -13.21 -2.73
CA MET A 313 13.25 -12.81 -2.82
C MET A 313 12.32 -13.93 -2.34
N ASN A 314 12.65 -15.19 -2.65
CA ASN A 314 11.90 -16.35 -2.17
C ASN A 314 12.04 -16.52 -0.65
N ALA A 315 13.23 -16.34 -0.09
CA ALA A 315 13.50 -16.47 1.34
C ALA A 315 12.72 -15.44 2.18
N ILE A 316 12.73 -14.16 1.78
CA ILE A 316 11.99 -13.11 2.49
C ILE A 316 10.47 -13.21 2.35
N SER A 317 10.00 -13.92 1.32
CA SER A 317 8.57 -14.11 1.05
C SER A 317 7.95 -15.27 1.86
N GLN A 318 8.76 -16.01 2.61
CA GLN A 318 8.27 -17.10 3.45
C GLN A 318 7.45 -16.57 4.64
N LYS A 319 6.48 -17.38 5.09
CA LYS A 319 5.65 -17.06 6.26
C LYS A 319 6.43 -17.12 7.57
N VAL A 320 7.49 -17.92 7.59
CA VAL A 320 8.36 -18.11 8.76
C VAL A 320 9.77 -17.82 8.32
N ILE A 321 10.44 -16.94 9.05
CA ILE A 321 11.83 -16.55 8.81
C ILE A 321 12.57 -16.77 10.11
N ASP A 322 13.69 -17.49 10.02
CA ASP A 322 14.58 -17.74 11.14
C ASP A 322 15.42 -16.46 11.42
N PRO A 323 15.30 -15.83 12.60
CA PRO A 323 16.05 -14.64 12.95
C PRO A 323 17.58 -14.82 12.84
N ASP A 324 18.08 -16.02 13.13
CA ASP A 324 19.53 -16.31 13.12
C ASP A 324 20.11 -16.28 11.70
N ARG A 325 19.25 -16.44 10.68
CA ARG A 325 19.63 -16.38 9.26
C ARG A 325 19.60 -14.97 8.68
N LEU A 326 19.07 -13.97 9.40
CA LEU A 326 18.93 -12.61 8.87
C LEU A 326 20.29 -11.99 8.54
N GLU A 327 21.31 -12.16 9.39
CA GLU A 327 22.63 -11.58 9.11
C GLU A 327 23.24 -12.16 7.82
N ALA A 328 23.18 -13.47 7.65
CA ALA A 328 23.62 -14.14 6.42
C ALA A 328 22.83 -13.62 5.20
N LEU A 329 21.51 -13.52 5.31
CA LEU A 329 20.63 -13.05 4.24
C LEU A 329 20.93 -11.59 3.84
N GLN A 330 21.28 -10.73 4.81
CA GLN A 330 21.71 -9.35 4.56
C GLN A 330 23.04 -9.31 3.81
N ASN A 331 24.01 -10.15 4.18
CA ASN A 331 25.28 -10.23 3.47
C ASN A 331 25.10 -10.74 2.05
N ASP A 332 24.29 -11.79 1.86
CA ASP A 332 24.01 -12.40 0.57
C ASP A 332 23.36 -11.41 -0.41
N VAL A 333 22.35 -10.66 0.03
CA VAL A 333 21.68 -9.68 -0.85
C VAL A 333 22.61 -8.52 -1.21
N VAL A 334 23.42 -8.04 -0.27
CA VAL A 334 24.38 -6.96 -0.55
C VAL A 334 25.46 -7.45 -1.52
N GLN A 335 25.98 -8.66 -1.33
CA GLN A 335 26.94 -9.25 -2.25
C GLN A 335 26.33 -9.46 -3.63
N CYS A 336 25.06 -9.88 -3.71
CA CYS A 336 24.31 -9.97 -4.96
C CYS A 336 24.21 -8.60 -5.67
N LEU A 337 23.91 -7.52 -4.95
CA LEU A 337 23.86 -6.17 -5.51
C LEU A 337 25.23 -5.69 -6.01
N VAL A 338 26.31 -6.02 -5.28
CA VAL A 338 27.68 -5.71 -5.72
C VAL A 338 28.06 -6.52 -6.96
N SER A 339 27.66 -7.79 -7.05
CA SER A 339 27.84 -8.57 -8.28
C SER A 339 27.04 -8.01 -9.45
N PHE A 340 25.82 -7.49 -9.21
CA PHE A 340 25.09 -6.77 -10.24
C PHE A 340 25.81 -5.51 -10.69
N GLU A 341 26.46 -4.74 -9.81
CA GLU A 341 27.23 -3.54 -10.20
C GLU A 341 28.37 -3.86 -11.17
N LEU A 342 28.83 -5.11 -11.20
CA LEU A 342 29.85 -5.60 -12.12
C LEU A 342 29.29 -6.20 -13.42
N ILE A 343 27.96 -6.36 -13.52
CA ILE A 343 27.30 -7.05 -14.64
C ILE A 343 26.43 -6.08 -15.43
N PHE A 344 25.60 -5.31 -14.72
CA PHE A 344 24.58 -4.46 -15.33
C PHE A 344 25.06 -3.01 -15.43
N PRO A 345 24.59 -2.25 -16.44
CA PRO A 345 24.92 -0.85 -16.58
C PRO A 345 24.30 -0.01 -15.45
N PRO A 346 24.78 1.22 -15.22
CA PRO A 346 24.33 2.09 -14.15
C PRO A 346 22.80 2.31 -14.11
N SER A 347 22.16 2.33 -15.29
CA SER A 347 20.71 2.50 -15.43
C SER A 347 19.87 1.39 -14.79
N PHE A 348 20.47 0.23 -14.48
CA PHE A 348 19.84 -0.83 -13.69
C PHE A 348 19.57 -0.36 -12.25
N PHE A 349 20.47 0.42 -11.67
CA PHE A 349 20.50 0.78 -10.26
C PHE A 349 19.59 1.95 -9.92
N ASN A 350 18.28 1.78 -10.15
CA ASN A 350 17.29 2.75 -9.68
C ASN A 350 17.01 2.58 -8.17
N ILE A 351 16.21 3.49 -7.61
CA ILE A 351 15.88 3.47 -6.18
C ILE A 351 15.26 2.14 -5.70
N MET A 352 14.52 1.44 -6.56
CA MET A 352 13.91 0.15 -6.21
C MET A 352 15.00 -0.90 -5.97
N THR A 353 16.04 -0.95 -6.80
CA THR A 353 17.17 -1.87 -6.56
C THR A 353 17.89 -1.56 -5.26
N HIS A 354 18.11 -0.28 -4.96
CA HIS A 354 18.75 0.16 -3.72
C HIS A 354 17.97 -0.27 -2.47
N LEU A 355 16.63 -0.22 -2.50
CA LEU A 355 15.80 -0.60 -1.35
C LEU A 355 15.99 -2.06 -0.91
N LEU A 356 16.51 -2.95 -1.77
CA LEU A 356 16.80 -4.33 -1.42
C LEU A 356 17.78 -4.45 -0.23
N CYS A 357 18.76 -3.55 -0.14
CA CYS A 357 19.74 -3.59 0.96
C CYS A 357 19.14 -3.23 2.34
N HIS A 358 17.91 -2.69 2.38
CA HIS A 358 17.21 -2.32 3.62
C HIS A 358 16.18 -3.37 4.07
N LEU A 359 15.82 -4.34 3.22
CA LEU A 359 14.72 -5.25 3.49
C LEU A 359 14.95 -6.16 4.70
N VAL A 360 16.15 -6.74 4.83
CA VAL A 360 16.41 -7.70 5.91
C VAL A 360 16.35 -7.02 7.27
N LYS A 361 16.91 -5.81 7.39
CA LYS A 361 16.76 -5.00 8.59
C LYS A 361 15.28 -4.73 8.91
N LYS A 362 14.45 -4.40 7.92
CA LYS A 362 13.02 -4.20 8.14
C LYS A 362 12.32 -5.48 8.60
N ILE A 363 12.67 -6.62 8.04
CA ILE A 363 12.14 -7.92 8.45
C ILE A 363 12.51 -8.22 9.91
N GLY A 364 13.72 -7.87 10.33
CA GLY A 364 14.14 -7.98 11.73
C GLY A 364 13.29 -7.14 12.70
N ILE A 365 12.74 -6.01 12.25
CA ILE A 365 11.97 -5.07 13.08
C ILE A 365 10.45 -5.33 12.99
N LEU A 366 9.92 -5.45 11.77
CA LEU A 366 8.49 -5.59 11.50
C LEU A 366 8.01 -7.05 11.48
N GLY A 367 8.95 -8.00 11.46
CA GLY A 367 8.66 -9.41 11.24
C GLY A 367 8.54 -9.79 9.76
N PRO A 368 8.04 -10.99 9.45
CA PRO A 368 7.97 -11.51 8.08
C PRO A 368 7.16 -10.63 7.11
N VAL A 369 7.60 -10.56 5.85
CA VAL A 369 6.98 -9.73 4.79
C VAL A 369 5.47 -9.96 4.66
N TYR A 370 5.00 -11.19 4.86
CA TYR A 370 3.58 -11.52 4.70
C TYR A 370 2.65 -10.68 5.62
N LEU A 371 3.14 -10.21 6.77
CA LEU A 371 2.36 -9.41 7.73
C LEU A 371 2.10 -7.98 7.26
N HIS A 372 2.94 -7.49 6.36
CA HIS A 372 2.95 -6.09 5.93
C HIS A 372 3.08 -6.00 4.40
N ASN A 373 2.41 -6.93 3.72
CA ASN A 373 2.33 -6.98 2.26
C ASN A 373 1.01 -6.37 1.77
N ILE A 374 1.02 -5.73 0.61
CA ILE A 374 -0.14 -5.01 0.06
C ILE A 374 -1.10 -5.92 -0.74
N PHE A 375 -0.70 -7.16 -1.07
CA PHE A 375 -1.52 -8.11 -1.84
C PHE A 375 -2.98 -8.23 -1.35
N PRO A 376 -3.26 -8.43 -0.04
CA PRO A 376 -4.64 -8.56 0.44
C PRO A 376 -5.43 -7.27 0.25
N PHE A 377 -4.80 -6.12 0.49
CA PHE A 377 -5.42 -4.81 0.37
C PHE A 377 -5.74 -4.48 -1.09
N GLU A 378 -4.80 -4.69 -2.03
CA GLU A 378 -5.09 -4.48 -3.45
C GLU A 378 -6.17 -5.43 -3.98
N SER A 379 -6.16 -6.69 -3.54
CA SER A 379 -7.17 -7.67 -3.91
C SER A 379 -8.56 -7.24 -3.44
N TYR A 380 -8.66 -6.79 -2.18
CA TYR A 380 -9.89 -6.26 -1.61
C TYR A 380 -10.35 -4.98 -2.31
N MET A 381 -9.43 -4.05 -2.62
CA MET A 381 -9.76 -2.87 -3.43
C MET A 381 -10.27 -3.25 -4.83
N GLY A 382 -9.75 -4.34 -5.40
CA GLY A 382 -10.26 -4.93 -6.64
C GLY A 382 -11.71 -5.41 -6.53
N VAL A 383 -12.10 -6.00 -5.40
CA VAL A 383 -13.48 -6.38 -5.09
C VAL A 383 -14.36 -5.13 -5.01
N LEU A 384 -13.96 -4.13 -4.21
CA LEU A 384 -14.72 -2.90 -4.05
C LEU A 384 -14.93 -2.14 -5.37
N LYS A 385 -13.93 -2.14 -6.26
CA LYS A 385 -14.05 -1.55 -7.60
C LYS A 385 -15.18 -2.19 -8.42
N LYS A 386 -15.47 -3.48 -8.23
CA LYS A 386 -16.58 -4.17 -8.93
C LYS A 386 -17.96 -3.71 -8.45
N TYR A 387 -18.06 -3.15 -7.24
CA TYR A 387 -19.32 -2.58 -6.74
C TYR A 387 -19.66 -1.21 -7.34
N VAL A 388 -18.69 -0.54 -7.98
CA VAL A 388 -18.91 0.75 -8.63
C VAL A 388 -19.71 0.57 -9.93
N ARG A 389 -21.04 0.45 -9.80
CA ARG A 389 -21.97 0.40 -10.94
C ARG A 389 -22.29 1.81 -11.49
N ASN A 390 -22.27 2.83 -10.62
CA ASN A 390 -22.44 4.23 -11.02
C ASN A 390 -21.19 5.04 -10.63
N ARG A 391 -20.41 5.44 -11.64
CA ARG A 391 -19.18 6.24 -11.45
C ARG A 391 -19.43 7.66 -10.96
N ALA A 392 -20.64 8.22 -11.14
CA ALA A 392 -20.99 9.53 -10.60
C ALA A 392 -21.23 9.50 -9.08
N ARG A 393 -21.49 8.32 -8.52
CA ARG A 393 -21.67 8.10 -7.08
C ARG A 393 -20.96 6.81 -6.64
N PRO A 394 -19.62 6.80 -6.67
CA PRO A 394 -18.84 5.59 -6.44
C PRO A 394 -18.99 5.10 -5.00
N GLU A 395 -18.97 6.00 -4.02
CA GLU A 395 -19.15 5.69 -2.59
C GLU A 395 -20.49 5.02 -2.31
N ALA A 396 -21.59 5.60 -2.83
CA ALA A 396 -22.93 5.03 -2.67
C ALA A 396 -23.07 3.67 -3.38
N SER A 397 -22.44 3.51 -4.54
CA SER A 397 -22.43 2.24 -5.27
C SER A 397 -21.69 1.15 -4.49
N ILE A 398 -20.53 1.48 -3.92
CA ILE A 398 -19.76 0.57 -3.08
C ILE A 398 -20.54 0.20 -1.82
N ALA A 399 -21.09 1.18 -1.10
CA ALA A 399 -21.87 0.93 0.11
C ALA A 399 -23.08 0.02 -0.16
N LYS A 400 -23.79 0.25 -1.27
CA LYS A 400 -24.92 -0.61 -1.69
C LYS A 400 -24.46 -2.02 -2.04
N GLY A 401 -23.39 -2.16 -2.81
CA GLY A 401 -22.84 -3.46 -3.20
C GLY A 401 -22.37 -4.26 -2.00
N TYR A 402 -21.62 -3.62 -1.10
CA TYR A 402 -21.11 -4.22 0.12
C TYR A 402 -22.26 -4.64 1.06
N GLY A 403 -23.23 -3.76 1.33
CA GLY A 403 -24.37 -4.11 2.18
C GLY A 403 -25.25 -5.22 1.59
N THR A 404 -25.31 -5.35 0.26
CA THR A 404 -25.98 -6.49 -0.39
C THR A 404 -25.22 -7.79 -0.11
N GLU A 405 -23.90 -7.75 -0.19
CA GLU A 405 -23.05 -8.92 0.07
C GLU A 405 -23.11 -9.35 1.54
N GLU A 406 -23.06 -8.40 2.49
CA GLU A 406 -23.21 -8.69 3.93
C GLU A 406 -24.56 -9.34 4.26
N VAL A 407 -25.66 -8.86 3.66
CA VAL A 407 -26.98 -9.47 3.87
C VAL A 407 -27.04 -10.87 3.29
N ILE A 408 -26.46 -11.10 2.11
CA ILE A 408 -26.40 -12.43 1.52
C ILE A 408 -25.56 -13.37 2.39
N GLU A 409 -24.38 -12.93 2.84
CA GLU A 409 -23.50 -13.71 3.70
C GLU A 409 -24.19 -14.09 5.02
N PHE A 410 -24.85 -13.13 5.67
CA PHE A 410 -25.69 -13.37 6.84
C PHE A 410 -26.77 -14.42 6.56
N CYS A 411 -27.52 -14.30 5.45
CA CYS A 411 -28.56 -15.26 5.09
C CYS A 411 -28.01 -16.66 4.80
N VAL A 412 -26.81 -16.77 4.20
CA VAL A 412 -26.16 -18.06 3.90
C VAL A 412 -25.85 -18.83 5.18
N GLU A 413 -25.49 -18.16 6.28
CA GLU A 413 -25.25 -18.83 7.57
C GLU A 413 -26.48 -19.59 8.12
N PHE A 414 -27.70 -19.20 7.72
CA PHE A 414 -28.94 -19.85 8.16
C PHE A 414 -29.50 -20.88 7.17
N ILE A 415 -28.85 -21.07 6.01
CA ILE A 415 -29.29 -22.00 4.98
C ILE A 415 -28.24 -23.12 4.86
N GLU A 416 -28.49 -24.24 5.54
CA GLU A 416 -27.55 -25.39 5.65
C GLU A 416 -27.05 -25.92 4.29
N GLU A 417 -27.84 -25.77 3.23
CA GLU A 417 -27.50 -26.26 1.88
C GLU A 417 -26.65 -25.28 1.06
N LEU A 418 -26.56 -24.01 1.46
CA LEU A 418 -25.81 -23.00 0.72
C LEU A 418 -24.37 -22.96 1.21
N ARG A 419 -23.45 -23.28 0.30
CA ARG A 419 -22.01 -23.04 0.53
C ARG A 419 -21.66 -21.63 0.05
N PRO A 420 -21.07 -20.78 0.90
CA PRO A 420 -20.62 -19.46 0.47
C PRO A 420 -19.59 -19.61 -0.66
N ILE A 421 -19.88 -19.00 -1.81
CA ILE A 421 -19.01 -19.04 -2.98
C ILE A 421 -17.81 -18.14 -2.72
N GLY A 422 -16.59 -18.69 -2.80
CA GLY A 422 -15.36 -17.91 -2.79
C GLY A 422 -14.66 -17.77 -1.44
N VAL A 423 -15.25 -18.25 -0.34
CA VAL A 423 -14.54 -18.50 0.91
C VAL A 423 -14.09 -19.97 0.88
N PRO A 424 -12.79 -20.26 0.76
CA PRO A 424 -12.32 -21.64 0.85
C PRO A 424 -12.64 -22.17 2.25
N GLU A 425 -13.28 -23.35 2.34
CA GLU A 425 -13.33 -24.12 3.58
C GLU A 425 -11.90 -24.21 4.13
N SER A 426 -11.74 -23.84 5.39
CA SER A 426 -10.39 -23.83 5.97
C SER A 426 -9.86 -25.26 5.93
N ARG A 427 -8.63 -25.47 5.46
CA ARG A 427 -7.97 -26.79 5.55
C ARG A 427 -7.81 -27.29 7.00
N HIS A 428 -8.14 -26.44 7.98
CA HIS A 428 -8.14 -26.72 9.41
C HIS A 428 -9.56 -26.78 10.01
N GLU A 429 -10.59 -26.57 9.21
CA GLU A 429 -11.99 -26.76 9.58
C GLU A 429 -12.19 -28.22 10.02
N GLY A 430 -12.78 -28.43 11.20
CA GLY A 430 -12.91 -29.75 11.82
C GLY A 430 -11.68 -30.28 12.58
N ARG A 431 -10.53 -29.59 12.60
CA ARG A 431 -9.39 -29.98 13.46
C ARG A 431 -9.62 -29.55 14.92
N LEU A 432 -10.22 -30.44 15.71
CA LEU A 432 -10.52 -30.21 17.14
C LEU A 432 -9.32 -30.38 18.10
N ARG A 433 -8.09 -30.64 17.60
CA ARG A 433 -6.88 -30.72 18.44
C ARG A 433 -5.63 -30.13 17.78
N GLY A 434 -4.95 -29.27 18.55
CA GLY A 434 -3.65 -28.65 18.26
C GLY A 434 -3.46 -27.43 19.15
N LYS A 435 -2.28 -27.25 19.75
CA LYS A 435 -1.99 -26.03 20.52
C LYS A 435 -1.83 -24.86 19.54
N ARG A 436 -2.78 -23.91 19.62
CA ARG A 436 -2.88 -22.56 18.99
C ARG A 436 -3.90 -22.43 17.86
N THR A 437 -5.13 -22.02 18.20
CA THR A 437 -5.88 -20.89 17.59
C THR A 437 -7.17 -20.60 18.38
N LEU A 438 -7.54 -19.31 18.42
CA LEU A 438 -8.73 -18.70 19.02
C LEU A 438 -10.06 -19.33 18.54
N GLY A 439 -11.05 -19.30 19.43
CA GLY A 439 -12.46 -19.60 19.15
C GLY A 439 -12.91 -20.99 19.60
N ARG A 440 -13.36 -21.11 20.85
CA ARG A 440 -14.15 -22.27 21.29
C ARG A 440 -15.61 -22.00 20.87
N LYS A 441 -16.09 -22.57 19.77
CA LYS A 441 -17.55 -22.68 19.56
C LYS A 441 -18.10 -23.57 20.68
N ALA A 442 -18.76 -22.96 21.67
CA ALA A 442 -19.56 -23.69 22.64
C ALA A 442 -20.78 -24.24 21.90
N ILE A 443 -20.67 -25.46 21.38
CA ILE A 443 -21.82 -26.17 20.83
C ILE A 443 -22.68 -26.57 22.03
N MET A 444 -23.70 -25.78 22.34
CA MET A 444 -24.82 -26.27 23.13
C MET A 444 -25.56 -27.27 22.24
N THR A 445 -25.29 -28.56 22.44
CA THR A 445 -26.07 -29.63 21.78
C THR A 445 -27.47 -29.63 22.38
N VAL A 446 -28.37 -28.84 21.78
CA VAL A 446 -29.80 -29.03 21.94
C VAL A 446 -30.22 -30.08 20.91
N ASP A 447 -30.92 -31.12 21.35
CA ASP A 447 -31.46 -32.14 20.47
C ASP A 447 -32.27 -31.48 19.32
N ASN A 448 -32.01 -31.88 18.07
CA ASN A 448 -32.60 -31.25 16.88
C ASN A 448 -34.13 -31.34 16.88
N ASN A 449 -34.70 -32.39 17.48
CA ASN A 449 -36.14 -32.52 17.66
C ASN A 449 -36.68 -31.54 18.71
N LEU A 450 -35.93 -31.32 19.79
CA LEU A 450 -36.28 -30.32 20.80
C LEU A 450 -36.19 -28.91 20.21
N PHE A 451 -35.14 -28.61 19.43
CA PHE A 451 -34.97 -27.32 18.75
C PHE A 451 -36.13 -27.03 17.79
N ARG A 452 -36.51 -27.98 16.92
CA ARG A 452 -37.66 -27.83 16.02
C ARG A 452 -38.99 -27.67 16.76
N LYS A 453 -39.20 -28.39 17.88
CA LYS A 453 -40.39 -28.23 18.72
C LYS A 453 -40.44 -26.86 19.38
N VAL A 454 -39.33 -26.37 19.91
CA VAL A 454 -39.26 -25.03 20.52
C VAL A 454 -39.52 -23.96 19.45
N HIS A 455 -38.88 -24.07 18.29
CA HIS A 455 -39.07 -23.12 17.20
C HIS A 455 -40.52 -23.09 16.68
N PHE A 456 -41.14 -24.27 16.51
CA PHE A 456 -42.55 -24.38 16.13
C PHE A 456 -43.50 -23.82 17.21
N THR A 457 -43.21 -24.08 18.49
CA THR A 457 -44.01 -23.57 19.62
C THR A 457 -43.92 -22.05 19.70
N VAL A 458 -42.74 -21.48 19.49
CA VAL A 458 -42.53 -20.02 19.45
C VAL A 458 -43.30 -19.38 18.28
N LEU A 459 -43.30 -20.02 17.11
CA LEU A 459 -44.05 -19.52 15.94
C LEU A 459 -45.57 -19.62 16.12
N GLN A 460 -46.07 -20.67 16.76
CA GLN A 460 -47.51 -20.87 17.00
C GLN A 460 -48.05 -20.05 18.18
N GLN A 461 -47.20 -19.71 19.15
CA GLN A 461 -47.58 -18.97 20.36
C GLN A 461 -46.85 -17.61 20.45
N SER A 462 -46.76 -16.92 19.32
CA SER A 462 -46.11 -15.60 19.20
C SER A 462 -46.55 -14.60 20.27
N SER A 463 -47.82 -14.63 20.69
CA SER A 463 -48.36 -13.76 21.76
C SER A 463 -47.81 -14.09 23.17
N LEU A 464 -47.43 -15.33 23.46
CA LEU A 464 -46.82 -15.74 24.72
C LEU A 464 -45.30 -15.51 24.75
N VAL A 465 -44.68 -15.40 23.56
CA VAL A 465 -43.25 -15.11 23.40
C VAL A 465 -42.99 -13.61 23.25
N ALA A 466 -44.00 -12.83 22.87
CA ALA A 466 -43.92 -11.37 22.77
C ALA A 466 -43.33 -10.68 24.03
N PRO A 467 -43.67 -11.07 25.28
CA PRO A 467 -43.06 -10.47 26.47
C PRO A 467 -41.55 -10.73 26.56
N TYR A 468 -41.08 -11.90 26.15
CA TYR A 468 -39.67 -12.27 26.15
C TYR A 468 -38.90 -11.63 24.98
N ILE A 469 -39.57 -11.41 23.84
CA ILE A 469 -39.02 -10.63 22.73
C ILE A 469 -38.90 -9.16 23.15
N GLU A 470 -39.89 -8.60 23.85
CA GLU A 470 -39.82 -7.25 24.41
C GLU A 470 -38.75 -7.14 25.50
N GLU A 471 -38.60 -8.14 26.37
CA GLU A 471 -37.54 -8.22 27.37
C GLU A 471 -36.15 -8.30 26.71
N HIS A 472 -36.00 -9.13 25.67
CA HIS A 472 -34.76 -9.22 24.90
C HIS A 472 -34.47 -7.92 24.14
N LEU A 473 -35.48 -7.28 23.53
CA LEU A 473 -35.35 -5.97 22.89
C LEU A 473 -35.01 -4.88 23.92
N ALA A 474 -35.54 -4.95 25.14
CA ALA A 474 -35.20 -4.05 26.24
C ALA A 474 -33.75 -4.27 26.69
N LEU A 475 -33.29 -5.51 26.79
CA LEU A 475 -31.89 -5.86 27.06
C LEU A 475 -30.96 -5.36 25.95
N VAL A 476 -31.32 -5.56 24.67
CA VAL A 476 -30.55 -5.07 23.52
C VAL A 476 -30.54 -3.54 23.46
N ARG A 477 -31.65 -2.86 23.81
CA ARG A 477 -31.72 -1.39 23.91
C ARG A 477 -30.95 -0.84 25.12
N ALA A 478 -30.87 -1.59 26.22
CA ALA A 478 -30.08 -1.22 27.39
C ALA A 478 -28.58 -1.43 27.17
N ARG A 479 -28.19 -2.41 26.33
CA ARG A 479 -26.80 -2.69 25.94
C ARG A 479 -26.30 -1.85 24.76
N ASN A 480 -27.18 -1.38 23.89
CA ASN A 480 -26.82 -0.46 22.81
C ASN A 480 -26.87 1.00 23.29
N ILE A 481 -25.69 1.58 23.55
CA ILE A 481 -25.56 3.01 23.84
C ILE A 481 -25.88 3.82 22.57
N VAL A 482 -27.05 4.44 22.53
CA VAL A 482 -27.36 5.52 21.57
C VAL A 482 -26.71 6.80 22.10
N PHE A 483 -25.71 7.32 21.39
CA PHE A 483 -25.14 8.63 21.71
C PHE A 483 -26.13 9.73 21.31
N TYR A 484 -26.62 10.47 22.30
CA TYR A 484 -27.31 11.74 22.08
C TYR A 484 -26.31 12.88 22.13
N VAL A 485 -25.94 13.43 20.98
CA VAL A 485 -25.15 14.67 20.94
C VAL A 485 -26.10 15.85 21.16
N LYS A 486 -25.92 16.57 22.26
CA LYS A 486 -26.60 17.85 22.51
C LYS A 486 -25.93 18.93 21.67
N ASP A 487 -26.65 19.45 20.68
CA ASP A 487 -26.19 20.61 19.91
C ASP A 487 -26.16 21.86 20.81
N MET A 488 -24.96 22.37 21.10
CA MET A 488 -24.74 23.56 21.91
C MET A 488 -24.74 24.85 21.07
N SER A 489 -25.02 24.78 19.75
CA SER A 489 -24.97 25.94 18.85
C SER A 489 -26.29 26.71 18.69
N SER A 490 -27.38 26.25 19.31
CA SER A 490 -28.67 26.95 19.25
C SER A 490 -28.68 28.18 20.17
N LYS A 491 -28.27 29.34 19.63
CA LYS A 491 -28.66 30.63 20.23
C LYS A 491 -30.20 30.70 20.24
N GLY A 492 -30.77 30.85 21.43
CA GLY A 492 -32.21 31.05 21.59
C GLY A 492 -32.70 32.24 20.78
N LYS A 493 -33.67 32.01 19.89
CA LYS A 493 -34.45 33.10 19.30
C LYS A 493 -35.33 33.70 20.40
N LYS A 494 -35.17 35.01 20.66
CA LYS A 494 -36.07 35.75 21.57
C LYS A 494 -37.53 35.58 21.09
N GLY A 495 -38.39 35.04 21.97
CA GLY A 495 -39.85 35.19 21.83
C GLY A 495 -40.71 33.92 21.78
N ARG A 496 -40.19 32.71 21.97
CA ARG A 496 -41.02 31.51 22.20
C ARG A 496 -40.51 30.71 23.40
N GLY A 497 -41.42 30.06 24.11
CA GLY A 497 -41.17 29.31 25.35
C GLY A 497 -40.12 28.20 25.20
N PRO A 498 -39.80 27.46 26.29
CA PRO A 498 -38.68 26.53 26.29
C PRO A 498 -38.91 25.41 25.26
N ASP A 499 -38.24 25.50 24.11
CA ASP A 499 -38.20 24.43 23.10
C ASP A 499 -37.33 23.29 23.63
N GLU A 500 -37.88 22.07 23.65
CA GLU A 500 -37.12 20.85 23.95
C GLU A 500 -35.96 20.66 22.95
N PRO A 501 -34.77 20.23 23.41
CA PRO A 501 -33.62 20.07 22.53
C PRO A 501 -33.85 18.95 21.52
N LYS A 502 -33.63 19.24 20.22
CA LYS A 502 -33.64 18.23 19.15
C LYS A 502 -32.54 17.19 19.39
N ARG A 503 -32.95 15.93 19.53
CA ARG A 503 -32.07 14.75 19.69
C ARG A 503 -31.86 14.08 18.33
N ASN A 504 -30.62 13.86 17.93
CA ASN A 504 -30.28 13.06 16.74
C ASN A 504 -29.72 11.70 17.15
N VAL A 505 -30.12 10.64 16.44
CA VAL A 505 -29.60 9.27 16.59
C VAL A 505 -28.44 9.07 15.64
N VAL A 506 -27.28 8.64 16.15
CA VAL A 506 -26.10 8.31 15.33
C VAL A 506 -25.82 6.81 15.45
N LEU A 507 -25.93 6.09 14.33
CA LEU A 507 -25.44 4.72 14.20
C LEU A 507 -23.96 4.72 13.79
N PRO A 508 -23.15 3.72 14.20
CA PRO A 508 -21.73 3.65 13.85
C PRO A 508 -21.57 3.56 12.32
N GLY A 509 -20.69 4.37 11.73
CA GLY A 509 -20.32 4.26 10.31
C GLY A 509 -20.66 5.44 9.39
N LYS A 510 -21.22 6.54 9.88
CA LYS A 510 -21.39 7.75 9.04
C LYS A 510 -20.29 8.78 9.27
N ARG A 511 -19.33 8.87 8.33
CA ARG A 511 -18.49 10.07 8.14
C ARG A 511 -18.85 10.69 6.80
N LYS A 512 -19.51 11.85 6.80
CA LYS A 512 -19.68 12.71 5.62
C LYS A 512 -18.72 13.88 5.73
N ILE A 513 -18.05 14.22 4.63
CA ILE A 513 -17.58 15.60 4.37
C ILE A 513 -18.18 16.01 3.02
N VAL A 514 -18.80 17.18 3.00
CA VAL A 514 -19.58 17.77 1.90
C VAL A 514 -18.91 19.11 1.51
N GLY A 515 -18.72 19.36 0.20
CA GLY A 515 -18.78 20.71 -0.41
C GLY A 515 -17.49 21.43 -0.88
N VAL A 516 -17.12 21.21 -2.16
CA VAL A 516 -16.85 22.12 -3.34
C VAL A 516 -16.94 23.67 -3.10
N GLU A 517 -16.23 24.65 -3.74
CA GLU A 517 -15.95 24.91 -5.20
C GLU A 517 -15.02 26.14 -5.49
N ASP A 518 -14.61 26.26 -6.79
CA ASP A 518 -14.15 27.43 -7.61
C ASP A 518 -12.66 27.88 -7.76
N LYS A 519 -11.99 27.46 -8.85
CA LYS A 519 -11.75 28.28 -10.09
C LYS A 519 -10.88 27.59 -11.18
N THR A 520 -11.48 27.52 -12.38
CA THR A 520 -11.03 27.55 -13.79
C THR A 520 -9.62 27.09 -14.24
N ASP A 521 -9.65 26.03 -15.07
CA ASP A 521 -8.91 25.69 -16.30
C ASP A 521 -7.50 26.25 -16.57
N GLU A 522 -6.58 25.33 -16.91
CA GLU A 522 -6.08 25.15 -18.28
C GLU A 522 -5.12 23.93 -18.38
N ASN A 523 -5.44 23.08 -19.37
CA ASN A 523 -4.62 22.12 -20.14
C ASN A 523 -3.33 21.50 -19.55
N TYR A 524 -3.30 20.16 -19.55
CA TYR A 524 -2.38 19.47 -20.46
C TYR A 524 -3.01 18.17 -20.96
N ASP A 525 -3.18 18.18 -22.28
CA ASP A 525 -3.85 17.22 -23.13
C ASP A 525 -3.18 15.84 -23.19
N GLN A 526 -4.04 14.83 -23.02
CA GLN A 526 -4.41 13.85 -24.04
C GLN A 526 -3.31 13.11 -24.82
N LEU A 527 -3.40 11.78 -24.77
CA LEU A 527 -3.81 11.06 -25.98
C LEU A 527 -4.64 9.82 -25.60
N ASP A 528 -5.91 9.90 -26.02
CA ASP A 528 -6.94 8.87 -26.08
C ASP A 528 -6.70 7.85 -27.19
N GLY A 529 -7.47 6.76 -27.15
CA GLY A 529 -7.57 5.80 -28.26
C GLY A 529 -8.67 4.73 -28.15
N GLN A 530 -9.93 5.15 -27.91
CA GLN A 530 -11.21 4.45 -28.19
C GLN A 530 -11.69 3.23 -27.35
N PRO A 531 -13.03 2.99 -27.28
CA PRO A 531 -13.69 2.23 -26.21
C PRO A 531 -14.03 0.78 -26.61
N PRO A 532 -14.23 -0.12 -25.63
CA PRO A 532 -14.99 -1.33 -25.89
C PRO A 532 -16.33 -1.29 -25.14
N PHE A 533 -17.40 -1.37 -25.93
CA PHE A 533 -18.80 -1.72 -25.60
C PHE A 533 -19.79 -0.57 -25.31
N THR A 534 -20.54 -0.24 -26.36
CA THR A 534 -21.94 0.19 -26.33
C THR A 534 -22.77 -0.98 -25.77
N VAL A 535 -23.47 -0.77 -24.65
CA VAL A 535 -24.56 -1.65 -24.23
C VAL A 535 -25.84 -0.87 -24.40
N THR A 536 -26.69 -1.34 -25.31
CA THR A 536 -28.05 -0.88 -25.51
C THR A 536 -28.82 -1.11 -24.22
N ILE A 537 -29.27 -0.02 -23.58
CA ILE A 537 -30.20 -0.08 -22.46
C ILE A 537 -31.53 -0.58 -23.02
N ASP A 538 -32.03 -1.69 -22.49
CA ASP A 538 -33.40 -2.15 -22.73
C ASP A 538 -34.38 -1.15 -22.08
N PRO A 539 -35.24 -0.47 -22.83
CA PRO A 539 -36.19 0.51 -22.30
C PRO A 539 -37.39 -0.12 -21.56
N SER A 540 -37.44 -1.44 -21.36
CA SER A 540 -38.60 -2.12 -20.75
C SER A 540 -38.54 -2.33 -19.23
N ILE A 541 -37.45 -1.95 -18.54
CA ILE A 541 -37.40 -2.01 -17.07
C ILE A 541 -37.81 -0.65 -16.48
N LEU A 542 -39.09 -0.52 -16.17
CA LEU A 542 -39.60 0.53 -15.29
C LEU A 542 -39.02 0.35 -13.89
N LEU A 543 -38.02 1.16 -13.53
CA LEU A 543 -37.63 1.36 -12.14
C LEU A 543 -38.79 2.08 -11.44
N SER A 544 -39.50 1.35 -10.58
CA SER A 544 -40.57 1.89 -9.74
C SER A 544 -40.05 3.05 -8.88
N ASN A 545 -40.68 4.21 -9.05
CA ASN A 545 -40.53 5.36 -8.16
C ASN A 545 -41.28 5.09 -6.86
N GLU A 546 -40.65 4.43 -5.90
CA GLU A 546 -41.09 4.50 -4.51
C GLU A 546 -39.89 4.77 -3.58
N ASP A 547 -39.86 6.02 -3.12
CA ASP A 547 -39.36 6.56 -1.86
C ASP A 547 -38.00 6.06 -1.33
N THR A 548 -36.95 6.80 -1.71
CA THR A 548 -35.75 6.95 -0.89
C THR A 548 -35.86 8.25 -0.09
N PRO A 549 -36.16 8.21 1.22
CA PRO A 549 -36.20 9.41 2.04
C PRO A 549 -34.75 9.69 2.43
N TYR A 550 -34.08 10.65 1.82
CA TYR A 550 -32.99 11.48 2.39
C TYR A 550 -32.43 12.37 1.27
N SER A 551 -33.23 13.34 0.84
CA SER A 551 -32.76 14.54 0.15
C SER A 551 -33.07 15.74 1.04
N ARG A 552 -32.06 16.53 1.38
CA ARG A 552 -32.25 17.94 1.73
C ARG A 552 -31.41 18.77 0.77
N SER A 553 -32.11 19.67 0.10
CA SER A 553 -31.67 20.63 -0.88
C SER A 553 -31.64 22.01 -0.24
N ASP A 554 -30.45 22.54 0.02
CA ASP A 554 -30.16 23.98 0.08
C ASP A 554 -28.65 24.24 0.21
N HIS A 555 -28.07 24.66 -0.90
CA HIS A 555 -26.77 25.34 -0.96
C HIS A 555 -26.99 26.84 -0.71
N LYS A 556 -26.19 27.45 0.17
CA LYS A 556 -25.58 28.79 0.08
C LYS A 556 -25.08 29.21 1.46
N GLU A 557 -23.77 29.41 1.60
CA GLU A 557 -23.13 30.49 2.37
C GLU A 557 -21.60 30.25 2.43
N GLY A 558 -20.86 30.99 1.60
CA GLY A 558 -19.41 31.17 1.77
C GLY A 558 -19.13 32.17 2.89
N THR A 559 -17.93 32.15 3.48
CA THR A 559 -17.56 33.12 4.53
C THR A 559 -16.21 33.78 4.29
N ILE A 560 -16.24 35.12 4.27
CA ILE A 560 -15.11 36.05 4.26
C ILE A 560 -14.57 36.21 5.69
N VAL A 561 -13.25 36.21 5.86
CA VAL A 561 -12.58 36.43 7.16
C VAL A 561 -12.20 37.90 7.33
N ARG A 562 -12.67 38.55 8.40
CA ARG A 562 -12.04 39.78 8.95
C ARG A 562 -11.68 39.57 10.42
N ARG A 563 -10.39 39.70 10.73
CA ARG A 563 -9.85 39.72 12.11
C ARG A 563 -10.26 41.00 12.82
N LYS A 564 -10.64 40.89 14.10
CA LYS A 564 -10.57 42.01 15.05
C LYS A 564 -10.14 41.47 16.42
N TYR A 565 -9.03 42.01 16.93
CA TYR A 565 -8.56 41.84 18.30
C TYR A 565 -9.48 42.59 19.27
N VAL A 566 -9.69 42.05 20.47
CA VAL A 566 -10.27 42.82 21.58
C VAL A 566 -9.49 42.53 22.87
N ARG A 567 -9.03 43.61 23.50
CA ARG A 567 -8.44 43.68 24.84
C ARG A 567 -9.50 43.32 25.90
N SER A 568 -9.12 42.51 26.87
CA SER A 568 -9.91 42.22 28.07
C SER A 568 -9.69 43.31 29.13
N THR A 569 -10.77 43.91 29.61
CA THR A 569 -10.81 44.66 30.87
C THR A 569 -11.67 43.87 31.86
N VAL A 570 -11.13 43.62 33.05
CA VAL A 570 -11.79 42.91 34.15
C VAL A 570 -12.52 43.94 35.01
N THR A 571 -13.78 43.67 35.33
CA THR A 571 -14.45 44.24 36.52
C THR A 571 -15.19 43.13 37.23
N ALA A 572 -14.82 42.92 38.49
CA ALA A 572 -15.55 42.13 39.47
C ALA A 572 -16.67 42.99 40.05
N ASP A 573 -17.80 42.38 40.40
CA ASP A 573 -18.69 42.88 41.44
C ASP A 573 -19.45 41.73 42.09
N VAL A 574 -19.69 41.92 43.39
CA VAL A 574 -20.04 40.95 44.42
C VAL A 574 -21.51 41.13 44.83
N LEU A 575 -22.29 40.03 44.78
CA LEU A 575 -23.48 39.66 45.59
C LEU A 575 -24.66 40.69 45.63
N PRO A 576 -25.85 40.38 46.21
CA PRO A 576 -26.14 39.54 47.38
C PRO A 576 -26.16 38.03 47.19
#